data_AF-M6G5S6-F1
#
_entry.id   AF-M6G5S6-F1
#
_cell.length_a   1.000
_cell.length_b   1.000
_cell.length_c   1.000
_cell.angle_alpha   90.00
_cell.angle_beta   90.00
_cell.angle_gamma   90.00
#
_symmetry.space_group_name_H-M   'P 1'
#
loop_
_entity.id
_entity.type
_entity.pdbx_description
1 polymer ?
#
loop_
_entity_poly.entity_id
_entity_poly.type
_entity_poly.pdbx_seq_one_letter_code
_entity_poly.pdbx_strand_id
1 'polypeptide(L)'
;MKNKVQYSSAQQKVINENTRFVQVVAAAGSGKTSTMVGIIERILVENLFPKESVLVLTFSRKAAIEISNRIQKVTDKNFIRVQTFHAYCLYALSQWHPKFTLKKPKILSPEEKNQFYRGFLKKERNKIGGIPYDFFGRKIFLLSKKIFQNSKKI
;
A
#
# COMPACT_ATOMS: atom_id res chain seq x y z
N MET A 1 -4.40 -20.15 -29.82
CA MET A 1 -5.66 -19.71 -29.19
C MET A 1 -5.38 -19.47 -27.71
N LYS A 2 -5.61 -18.27 -27.17
CA LYS A 2 -5.41 -18.02 -25.74
C LYS A 2 -6.51 -18.73 -24.95
N ASN A 3 -6.14 -19.41 -23.86
CA ASN A 3 -7.13 -19.98 -22.93
C ASN A 3 -7.99 -18.85 -22.37
N LYS A 4 -9.24 -18.78 -22.85
CA LYS A 4 -10.24 -17.85 -22.32
C LYS A 4 -10.50 -18.25 -20.87
N VAL A 5 -10.28 -17.34 -19.93
CA VAL A 5 -10.53 -17.61 -18.51
C VAL A 5 -12.01 -17.93 -18.34
N GLN A 6 -12.32 -19.10 -17.79
CA GLN A 6 -13.69 -19.50 -17.54
C GLN A 6 -14.15 -18.92 -16.20
N TYR A 7 -15.10 -17.98 -16.26
CA TYR A 7 -15.71 -17.37 -15.09
C TYR A 7 -16.98 -18.11 -14.68
N SER A 8 -17.21 -18.28 -13.37
CA SER A 8 -18.48 -18.82 -12.86
C SER A 8 -19.64 -17.85 -13.12
N SER A 9 -20.88 -18.34 -13.03
CA SER A 9 -22.08 -17.50 -13.21
C SER A 9 -22.10 -16.29 -12.26
N ALA A 10 -21.70 -16.47 -11.01
CA ALA A 10 -21.58 -15.37 -10.04
C ALA A 10 -20.50 -14.35 -10.43
N GLN A 11 -19.36 -14.81 -10.94
CA GLN A 11 -18.29 -13.91 -11.40
C GLN A 11 -18.71 -13.15 -12.67
N GLN A 12 -19.36 -13.82 -13.61
CA GLN A 12 -19.90 -13.19 -14.83
C GLN A 12 -20.93 -12.13 -14.48
N LYS A 13 -21.81 -12.39 -13.51
CA LYS A 13 -22.77 -11.38 -13.03
C LYS A 13 -22.09 -10.10 -12.54
N VAL A 14 -21.00 -10.25 -11.79
CA VAL A 14 -20.19 -9.10 -11.31
C VAL A 14 -19.44 -8.41 -12.45
N ILE A 15 -18.88 -9.18 -13.40
CA ILE A 15 -18.13 -8.63 -14.54
C ILE A 15 -19.06 -7.85 -15.48
N ASN A 16 -20.27 -8.34 -15.69
CA ASN A 16 -21.26 -7.74 -16.59
C ASN A 16 -22.08 -6.63 -15.93
N GLU A 17 -21.84 -6.34 -14.66
CA GLU A 17 -22.52 -5.27 -13.93
C GLU A 17 -22.13 -3.90 -14.51
N ASN A 18 -23.12 -3.02 -14.69
CA ASN A 18 -22.94 -1.69 -15.32
C ASN A 18 -23.24 -0.54 -14.35
N THR A 19 -23.58 -0.84 -13.10
CA THR A 19 -23.75 0.18 -12.07
C THR A 19 -22.43 0.91 -11.78
N ARG A 20 -22.55 2.19 -11.42
CA ARG A 20 -21.39 3.05 -11.09
C ARG A 20 -20.59 2.55 -9.89
N PHE A 21 -21.26 1.92 -8.92
CA PHE A 21 -20.66 1.41 -7.69
C PHE A 21 -21.03 -0.05 -7.49
N VAL A 22 -20.01 -0.90 -7.38
CA VAL A 22 -20.19 -2.34 -7.15
C VAL A 22 -19.38 -2.74 -5.93
N GLN A 23 -20.05 -3.31 -4.93
CA GLN A 23 -19.40 -3.93 -3.77
C GLN A 23 -19.47 -5.46 -3.92
N VAL A 24 -18.30 -6.10 -3.93
CA VAL A 24 -18.20 -7.56 -4.05
C VAL A 24 -17.78 -8.14 -2.71
N VAL A 25 -18.70 -8.86 -2.05
CA VAL A 25 -18.42 -9.63 -0.85
C VAL A 25 -18.10 -11.06 -1.26
N ALA A 26 -16.95 -11.57 -0.81
CA ALA A 26 -16.42 -12.83 -1.33
C ALA A 26 -15.52 -13.55 -0.33
N ALA A 27 -15.78 -14.83 -0.11
CA ALA A 27 -14.98 -15.71 0.74
C ALA A 27 -13.53 -15.85 0.23
N ALA A 28 -12.62 -16.31 1.10
CA ALA A 28 -11.28 -16.70 0.66
C ALA A 28 -11.37 -17.77 -0.45
N GLY A 29 -10.47 -17.73 -1.43
CA GLY A 29 -10.46 -18.70 -2.54
C GLY A 29 -11.54 -18.51 -3.62
N SER A 30 -12.54 -17.65 -3.45
CA SER A 30 -13.67 -17.49 -4.41
C SER A 30 -13.32 -16.76 -5.72
N GLY A 31 -12.03 -16.49 -5.97
CA GLY A 31 -11.58 -15.85 -7.21
C GLY A 31 -11.74 -14.34 -7.29
N LYS A 32 -11.80 -13.60 -6.17
CA LYS A 32 -11.89 -12.12 -6.12
C LYS A 32 -10.98 -11.41 -7.12
N THR A 33 -9.70 -11.77 -7.11
CA THR A 33 -8.70 -11.18 -8.01
C THR A 33 -8.99 -11.51 -9.47
N SER A 34 -9.41 -12.75 -9.78
CA SER A 34 -9.76 -13.15 -11.14
C SER A 34 -10.98 -12.38 -11.66
N THR A 35 -12.00 -12.18 -10.81
CA THR A 35 -13.19 -11.38 -11.15
C THR A 35 -12.81 -9.93 -11.44
N MET A 36 -11.96 -9.30 -10.61
CA MET A 36 -11.47 -7.95 -10.86
C MET A 36 -10.67 -7.84 -12.17
N VAL A 37 -9.85 -8.84 -12.50
CA VAL A 37 -9.13 -8.89 -13.78
C VAL A 37 -10.12 -8.99 -14.95
N GLY A 38 -11.19 -9.78 -14.82
CA GLY A 38 -12.25 -9.88 -15.82
C GLY A 38 -13.00 -8.55 -16.04
N ILE A 39 -13.25 -7.79 -14.97
CA ILE A 39 -13.81 -6.43 -15.08
C ILE A 39 -12.89 -5.53 -15.92
N ILE A 40 -11.57 -5.56 -15.66
CA ILE A 40 -10.60 -4.75 -16.39
C ILE A 40 -10.52 -5.19 -17.85
N GLU A 41 -10.49 -6.50 -18.12
CA GLU A 41 -10.54 -7.04 -19.49
C GLU A 41 -11.77 -6.52 -20.24
N ARG A 42 -12.95 -6.61 -19.61
CA ARG A 42 -14.21 -6.11 -20.18
C ARG A 42 -14.15 -4.61 -20.49
N ILE A 43 -13.72 -3.79 -19.53
CA ILE A 43 -13.56 -2.34 -19.72
C ILE A 43 -12.68 -2.03 -20.93
N LEU A 44 -11.59 -2.78 -21.12
CA LEU A 44 -10.65 -2.58 -22.22
C LEU A 44 -11.18 -3.06 -23.57
N VAL A 45 -11.88 -4.20 -23.60
CA VAL A 45 -12.44 -4.78 -24.83
C VAL A 45 -13.64 -3.97 -25.33
N GLU A 46 -14.53 -3.56 -24.43
CA GLU A 46 -15.73 -2.79 -24.74
C GLU A 46 -15.45 -1.27 -24.85
N ASN A 47 -14.23 -0.81 -24.56
CA ASN A 47 -13.83 0.60 -24.52
C ASN A 47 -14.77 1.48 -23.66
N LEU A 48 -15.21 0.95 -22.51
CA LEU A 48 -16.18 1.62 -21.63
C LEU A 48 -15.64 2.92 -21.01
N PHE A 49 -14.32 2.99 -20.81
CA PHE A 49 -13.63 4.14 -20.22
C PHE A 49 -12.28 4.37 -20.91
N PRO A 50 -11.75 5.61 -20.90
CA PRO A 50 -10.38 5.86 -21.30
C PRO A 50 -9.43 4.97 -20.53
N LYS A 51 -8.48 4.36 -21.24
CA LYS A 51 -7.56 3.35 -20.69
C LYS A 51 -6.74 3.88 -19.52
N GLU A 52 -6.43 5.17 -19.58
CA GLU A 52 -5.65 5.93 -18.59
C GLU A 52 -6.42 6.18 -17.29
N SER A 53 -7.74 5.98 -17.29
CA SER A 53 -8.63 6.20 -16.14
C SER A 53 -8.74 4.99 -15.20
N VAL A 54 -8.21 3.82 -15.59
CA VAL A 54 -8.28 2.61 -14.75
C VAL A 54 -7.15 2.61 -13.71
N LEU A 55 -7.54 2.61 -12.43
CA LEU A 55 -6.66 2.51 -11.28
C LEU A 55 -7.05 1.31 -10.41
N VAL A 56 -6.07 0.48 -10.07
CA VAL A 56 -6.24 -0.62 -9.11
C VAL A 56 -5.40 -0.35 -7.87
N LEU A 57 -6.04 -0.34 -6.70
CA LEU A 57 -5.38 -0.12 -5.41
C LEU A 57 -5.37 -1.39 -4.56
N THR A 58 -4.28 -1.61 -3.84
CA THR A 58 -4.13 -2.70 -2.89
C THR A 58 -3.25 -2.31 -1.70
N PHE A 59 -3.16 -3.16 -0.68
CA PHE A 59 -2.40 -2.88 0.54
C PHE A 59 -0.94 -3.29 0.46
N SER A 60 -0.60 -4.32 -0.33
CA SER A 60 0.76 -4.86 -0.36
C SER A 60 1.43 -4.73 -1.73
N ARG A 61 2.75 -4.52 -1.72
CA ARG A 61 3.55 -4.48 -2.96
C ARG A 61 3.48 -5.81 -3.72
N LYS A 62 3.51 -6.93 -2.97
CA LYS A 62 3.40 -8.28 -3.55
C LYS A 62 2.08 -8.45 -4.31
N ALA A 63 0.95 -8.04 -3.71
CA ALA A 63 -0.35 -8.10 -4.37
C ALA A 63 -0.39 -7.20 -5.61
N ALA A 64 0.19 -5.99 -5.53
CA ALA A 64 0.23 -5.08 -6.68
C ALA A 64 0.97 -5.71 -7.88
N ILE A 65 2.14 -6.32 -7.63
CA ILE A 65 2.91 -7.02 -8.66
C ILE A 65 2.14 -8.20 -9.23
N GLU A 66 1.55 -9.04 -8.36
CA GLU A 66 0.79 -10.20 -8.78
C GLU A 66 -0.43 -9.82 -9.64
N ILE A 67 -1.20 -8.82 -9.20
CA ILE A 67 -2.35 -8.29 -9.93
C ILE A 67 -1.92 -7.72 -11.28
N SER A 68 -0.86 -6.92 -11.32
CA SER A 68 -0.30 -6.36 -12.55
C SER A 68 0.06 -7.46 -13.55
N ASN A 69 0.75 -8.50 -13.09
CA ASN A 69 1.12 -9.64 -13.94
C ASN A 69 -0.11 -10.40 -14.47
N ARG A 70 -1.15 -10.57 -13.65
CA ARG A 70 -2.40 -11.21 -14.08
C ARG A 70 -3.13 -10.39 -15.14
N ILE A 71 -3.23 -9.07 -14.95
CA ILE A 71 -3.83 -8.16 -15.93
C ILE A 71 -3.06 -8.22 -17.25
N GLN A 72 -1.72 -8.14 -17.20
CA GLN A 72 -0.89 -8.21 -18.39
C GLN A 72 -1.06 -9.54 -19.13
N LYS A 73 -1.13 -10.66 -18.41
CA LYS A 73 -1.34 -11.99 -19.02
C LYS A 73 -2.69 -12.12 -19.74
N VAL A 74 -3.75 -11.53 -19.19
CA VAL A 74 -5.10 -11.62 -19.77
C VAL A 74 -5.30 -10.63 -20.90
N THR A 75 -4.85 -9.39 -20.72
CA THR A 75 -5.17 -8.27 -21.61
C THR A 75 -4.07 -7.93 -22.62
N ASP A 76 -2.87 -8.50 -22.46
CA ASP A 76 -1.61 -8.06 -23.09
C ASP A 76 -1.27 -6.57 -22.87
N LYS A 77 -1.92 -5.91 -21.90
CA LYS A 77 -1.70 -4.48 -21.62
C LYS A 77 -0.87 -4.34 -20.35
N ASN A 78 0.15 -3.49 -20.43
CA ASN A 78 1.05 -3.17 -19.32
C ASN A 78 0.86 -1.73 -18.80
N PHE A 79 -0.07 -0.96 -19.38
CA PHE A 79 -0.31 0.44 -19.00
C PHE A 79 -1.30 0.62 -17.84
N ILE A 80 -2.00 -0.44 -17.40
CA ILE A 80 -2.97 -0.36 -16.30
C ILE A 80 -2.24 -0.06 -15.00
N ARG A 81 -2.64 1.03 -14.32
CA ARG A 81 -1.99 1.46 -13.09
C ARG A 81 -2.44 0.59 -11.92
N VAL A 82 -1.56 -0.31 -11.47
CA VAL A 82 -1.75 -1.11 -10.25
C VAL A 82 -0.77 -0.64 -9.18
N GLN A 83 -1.27 -0.09 -8.08
CA GLN A 83 -0.44 0.51 -7.05
C GLN A 83 -0.90 0.14 -5.64
N THR A 84 0.02 0.29 -4.69
CA THR A 84 -0.40 0.35 -3.28
C THR A 84 -0.98 1.72 -2.97
N PHE A 85 -1.80 1.82 -1.92
CA PHE A 85 -2.28 3.12 -1.43
C PHE A 85 -1.12 4.12 -1.22
N HIS A 86 -0.06 3.71 -0.53
CA HIS A 86 1.11 4.56 -0.29
C HIS A 86 1.78 5.03 -1.59
N ALA A 87 1.95 4.13 -2.57
CA ALA A 87 2.57 4.48 -3.84
C ALA A 87 1.70 5.46 -4.65
N TYR A 88 0.39 5.24 -4.66
CA TYR A 88 -0.54 6.13 -5.34
C TYR A 88 -0.62 7.51 -4.67
N CYS A 89 -0.70 7.58 -3.35
CA CYS A 89 -0.70 8.85 -2.64
C CYS A 89 0.60 9.63 -2.87
N LEU A 90 1.77 8.96 -2.87
CA LEU A 90 3.04 9.59 -3.19
C LEU A 90 3.07 10.15 -4.62
N TYR A 91 2.58 9.38 -5.58
CA TYR A 91 2.42 9.81 -6.96
C TYR A 91 1.51 11.06 -7.04
N ALA A 92 0.31 10.99 -6.47
CA ALA A 92 -0.66 12.08 -6.46
C ALA A 92 -0.09 13.37 -5.83
N LEU A 93 0.62 13.26 -4.70
CA LEU A 93 1.31 14.40 -4.09
C LEU A 93 2.34 15.00 -5.05
N SER A 94 3.14 14.16 -5.71
CA SER A 94 4.18 14.62 -6.63
C SER A 94 3.61 15.22 -7.93
N GLN A 95 2.38 14.87 -8.31
CA GLN A 95 1.74 15.40 -9.51
C GLN A 95 0.94 16.67 -9.26
N TRP A 96 0.24 16.76 -8.13
CA TRP A 96 -0.83 17.74 -7.96
C TRP A 96 -0.66 18.68 -6.76
N HIS A 97 0.18 18.34 -5.78
CA HIS A 97 0.36 19.22 -4.64
C HIS A 97 1.32 20.38 -5.01
N PRO A 98 0.94 21.66 -4.89
CA PRO A 98 1.73 22.80 -5.40
C PRO A 98 3.18 22.85 -4.93
N LYS A 99 3.43 22.44 -3.67
CA LYS A 99 4.78 22.36 -3.10
C LYS A 99 5.58 21.16 -3.60
N PHE A 100 4.92 20.04 -3.87
CA PHE A 100 5.57 18.77 -4.13
C PHE A 100 5.74 18.45 -5.62
N THR A 101 5.10 19.22 -6.48
CA THR A 101 5.40 19.25 -7.92
C THR A 101 6.81 19.78 -8.20
N LEU A 102 7.25 20.80 -7.44
CA LEU A 102 8.60 21.39 -7.55
C LEU A 102 9.66 20.58 -6.79
N LYS A 103 9.27 19.90 -5.71
CA LYS A 103 10.19 19.16 -4.85
C LYS A 103 9.54 17.88 -4.34
N LYS A 104 10.03 16.73 -4.78
CA LYS A 104 9.49 15.44 -4.34
C LYS A 104 9.48 15.33 -2.80
N PRO A 105 8.39 14.82 -2.20
CA PRO A 105 8.29 14.69 -0.76
C PRO A 105 9.28 13.63 -0.28
N LYS A 106 10.01 13.93 0.80
CA LYS A 106 10.88 12.96 1.45
C LYS A 106 10.03 12.03 2.32
N ILE A 107 10.07 10.73 2.01
CA ILE A 107 9.53 9.71 2.91
C ILE A 107 10.56 9.48 4.02
N LEU A 108 10.12 9.68 5.26
CA LEU A 108 10.98 9.45 6.41
C LEU A 108 11.08 7.95 6.70
N SER A 109 12.30 7.47 6.93
CA SER A 109 12.49 6.14 7.49
C SER A 109 11.96 6.09 8.94
N PRO A 110 11.68 4.89 9.49
CA PRO A 110 11.33 4.74 10.91
C PRO A 110 12.37 5.38 11.84
N GLU A 111 13.66 5.29 11.50
CA GLU A 111 14.76 5.88 12.27
C GLU A 111 14.72 7.40 12.24
N GLU A 112 14.54 7.99 11.05
CA GLU A 112 14.41 9.45 10.88
C GLU A 112 13.16 9.99 11.60
N LYS A 113 12.04 9.27 11.47
CA LYS A 113 10.80 9.55 12.20
C LYS A 113 11.04 9.52 13.71
N ASN A 114 11.69 8.49 14.22
CA ASN A 114 12.01 8.36 15.64
C ASN A 114 12.98 9.44 16.13
N GLN A 115 13.96 9.83 15.32
CA GLN A 115 14.86 10.93 15.63
C GLN A 115 14.13 12.26 15.71
N PHE A 116 13.21 12.53 14.78
CA PHE A 116 12.35 13.70 14.81
C PHE A 116 11.54 13.76 16.11
N TYR A 117 10.83 12.67 16.46
CA TYR A 117 10.05 12.62 17.70
C TYR A 117 10.92 12.76 18.94
N ARG A 118 12.08 12.11 19.00
CA ARG A 118 13.02 12.29 20.12
C ARG A 118 13.42 13.75 20.30
N GLY A 119 13.72 14.46 19.22
CA GLY A 119 14.07 15.88 19.25
C GLY A 119 12.92 16.73 19.77
N PHE A 120 11.70 16.47 19.27
CA PHE A 120 10.49 17.18 19.68
C PHE A 120 10.14 16.92 21.16
N LEU A 121 10.06 15.65 21.56
CA LEU A 121 9.65 15.23 22.91
C LEU A 121 10.66 15.68 23.98
N LYS A 122 11.96 15.78 23.66
CA LYS A 122 12.96 16.34 24.59
C LYS A 122 12.69 17.80 24.94
N LYS A 123 12.24 18.60 23.97
CA LYS A 123 11.93 20.03 24.18
C LYS A 123 10.69 20.19 25.07
N GLU A 124 9.69 19.35 24.85
CA GLU A 124 8.41 19.42 25.55
C GLU A 124 8.32 18.46 26.77
N ARG A 125 9.45 17.92 27.25
CA ARG A 125 9.50 16.84 28.25
C ARG A 125 8.66 17.11 29.51
N ASN A 126 8.62 18.38 29.95
CA ASN A 126 7.93 18.81 31.17
C ASN A 126 6.40 18.82 30.98
N LYS A 127 5.91 19.00 29.75
CA LYS A 127 4.48 18.98 29.44
C LYS A 127 3.94 17.57 29.20
N ILE A 128 4.80 16.67 28.73
CA ILE A 128 4.41 15.32 28.29
C ILE A 128 4.66 14.26 29.40
N GLY A 129 5.31 14.65 30.51
CA GLY A 129 5.61 13.75 31.62
C GLY A 129 6.74 12.75 31.34
N GLY A 130 7.50 12.94 30.26
CA GLY A 130 8.64 12.08 29.89
C GLY A 130 8.75 11.80 28.39
N ILE A 131 9.65 10.89 28.03
CA ILE A 131 9.82 10.38 26.67
C ILE A 131 9.36 8.91 26.67
N PRO A 132 8.49 8.45 25.75
CA PRO A 132 8.09 7.05 25.71
C PRO A 132 9.26 6.10 25.48
N TYR A 133 9.16 4.89 26.04
CA TYR A 133 10.27 3.91 26.04
C TYR A 133 10.82 3.62 24.65
N ASP A 134 9.95 3.51 23.65
CA ASP A 134 10.29 3.23 22.24
C ASP A 134 11.22 4.28 21.61
N PHE A 135 11.25 5.48 22.19
CA PHE A 135 12.13 6.56 21.78
C PHE A 135 13.44 6.61 22.58
N PHE A 136 13.70 5.71 23.51
CA PHE A 136 15.06 5.53 24.03
C PHE A 136 15.81 4.53 23.16
N GLY A 137 16.87 4.99 22.48
CA GLY A 137 17.67 4.12 21.62
C GLY A 137 18.37 2.99 22.40
N ARG A 138 19.02 2.07 21.68
CA ARG A 138 19.84 0.94 22.20
C ARG A 138 20.84 1.31 23.31
N LYS A 139 21.14 2.60 23.54
CA LYS A 139 21.95 3.07 24.67
C LYS A 139 21.39 2.66 26.04
N ILE A 140 20.06 2.60 26.22
CA ILE A 140 19.49 2.12 27.50
C ILE A 140 19.67 0.61 27.68
N PHE A 141 19.57 -0.17 26.60
CA PHE A 141 19.83 -1.62 26.67
C PHE A 141 21.26 -1.91 27.16
N LEU A 142 22.24 -1.14 26.69
CA LEU A 142 23.64 -1.24 27.15
C LEU A 142 23.81 -0.82 28.62
N LEU A 143 23.10 0.24 29.05
CA LEU A 143 23.10 0.67 30.46
C LEU A 143 22.47 -0.39 31.37
N SER A 144 21.34 -0.99 30.95
CA SER A 144 20.68 -2.07 31.71
C SER A 144 21.58 -3.31 31.85
N LYS A 145 22.32 -3.69 30.80
CA LYS A 145 23.30 -4.78 30.86
C LYS A 145 24.45 -4.49 31.81
N LYS A 146 24.96 -3.25 31.82
CA LYS A 146 26.08 -2.83 32.68
C LYS A 146 25.66 -2.78 34.16
N ILE A 147 24.44 -2.35 34.44
CA ILE A 147 23.86 -2.37 35.79
C ILE A 147 23.66 -3.81 36.29
N PHE A 148 23.10 -4.70 35.45
CA PHE A 148 22.92 -6.12 35.80
C PHE A 148 24.23 -6.91 35.96
N GLN A 149 25.31 -6.53 35.26
CA GLN A 149 26.63 -7.16 35.44
C GLN A 149 27.32 -6.72 36.74
N ASN A 150 27.10 -5.48 37.18
CA ASN A 150 27.66 -4.97 38.43
C ASN A 150 26.91 -5.46 39.68
N SER A 151 25.64 -5.86 39.57
CA SER A 151 24.87 -6.43 40.70
C SER A 151 25.14 -7.91 40.97
N LYS A 152 25.91 -8.60 40.13
CA LYS A 152 26.34 -10.01 40.34
C LYS A 152 27.76 -10.13 40.93
N LYS A 153 28.36 -9.01 41.35
CA LYS A 153 29.70 -8.94 41.96
C LYS A 153 29.68 -8.63 43.47
N ILE A 154 28.53 -8.79 44.12
CA ILE A 154 28.36 -8.73 45.58
C ILE A 154 27.92 -10.12 46.03
#